data_AF-A0A6N7M9N5-F1
#
_entry.id   AF-A0A6N7M9N5-F1
#
_cell.length_a   1.000
_cell.length_b   1.000
_cell.length_c   1.000
_cell.angle_alpha   90.00
_cell.angle_beta   90.00
_cell.angle_gamma   90.00
#
_symmetry.space_group_name_H-M   'P 1'
#
loop_
_entity.id
_entity.type
_entity.pdbx_description
1 polymer ?
#
loop_
_entity_poly.entity_id
_entity_poly.type
_entity_poly.pdbx_seq_one_letter_code
_entity_poly.pdbx_strand_id
1 'polypeptide(L)'
;MKKIFTLTAIFMVAFSLSAQDLIINQDEYFEMPGLNVMVFYDIYPEGHQGAIGIIQNGTRVATNGDIRLESTPGQWQPIPKVGERKIFPENNEIRVKCTFPDESRNRKGHTPICYPDLNFSYNVHVFGEGKKFRVVVDLEKPLPKEWIGKVGFNLELFPAMLFG
;
A
#
# COMPACT_ATOMS: atom_id res chain seq x y z
N MET A 1 -49.65 22.62 -50.00
CA MET A 1 -49.20 22.24 -48.64
C MET A 1 -48.23 21.07 -48.77
N LYS A 2 -46.91 21.30 -48.74
CA LYS A 2 -45.89 20.24 -48.80
C LYS A 2 -45.42 19.95 -47.37
N LYS A 3 -45.74 18.77 -46.83
CA LYS A 3 -45.27 18.32 -45.52
C LYS A 3 -43.85 17.77 -45.70
N ILE A 4 -42.85 18.50 -45.20
CA ILE A 4 -41.47 18.02 -45.10
C ILE A 4 -41.37 17.23 -43.80
N PHE A 5 -41.21 15.91 -43.91
CA PHE A 5 -40.86 15.05 -42.78
C PHE A 5 -39.33 15.09 -42.62
N THR A 6 -38.85 15.79 -41.60
CA THR A 6 -37.44 15.75 -41.20
C THR A 6 -37.22 14.51 -40.35
N LEU A 7 -36.49 13.52 -40.89
CA LEU A 7 -36.11 12.31 -40.16
C LEU A 7 -34.79 12.58 -39.41
N THR A 8 -34.88 12.79 -38.09
CA THR A 8 -33.69 12.94 -37.24
C THR A 8 -33.11 11.56 -36.94
N ALA A 9 -31.99 11.21 -37.58
CA ALA A 9 -31.24 10.00 -37.26
C ALA A 9 -30.42 10.24 -35.99
N ILE A 10 -30.77 9.54 -34.90
CA ILE A 10 -29.98 9.51 -33.66
C ILE A 10 -28.83 8.53 -33.87
N PHE A 11 -27.62 9.06 -34.01
CA PHE A 11 -26.39 8.27 -34.00
C PHE A 11 -26.07 7.89 -32.55
N MET A 12 -26.35 6.65 -32.16
CA MET A 12 -25.94 6.11 -30.88
C MET A 12 -24.44 5.79 -30.97
N VAL A 13 -23.59 6.72 -30.53
CA VAL A 13 -22.16 6.46 -30.38
C VAL A 13 -22.00 5.50 -29.21
N ALA A 14 -21.63 4.25 -29.52
CA ALA A 14 -21.22 3.29 -28.51
C ALA A 14 -19.89 3.75 -27.90
N PHE A 15 -19.96 4.45 -26.78
CA PHE A 15 -18.77 4.73 -25.98
C PHE A 15 -18.32 3.43 -25.33
N SER A 16 -17.17 2.92 -25.76
CA SER A 16 -16.44 1.91 -25.02
C SER A 16 -15.99 2.54 -23.70
N LEU A 17 -16.70 2.26 -22.61
CA LEU A 17 -16.27 2.57 -21.25
C LEU A 17 -15.01 1.77 -20.95
N SER A 18 -13.84 2.33 -21.24
CA SER A 18 -12.59 1.84 -20.67
C SER A 18 -12.56 2.26 -19.21
N ALA A 19 -12.50 1.30 -18.29
CA ALA A 19 -12.24 1.66 -16.90
C ALA A 19 -10.81 2.20 -16.79
N GLN A 20 -10.64 3.26 -16.00
CA GLN A 20 -9.38 3.97 -15.86
C GLN A 20 -8.34 3.06 -15.19
N ASP A 21 -7.10 3.19 -15.65
CA ASP A 21 -5.97 2.51 -15.04
C ASP A 21 -5.62 3.18 -13.70
N LEU A 22 -5.14 2.37 -12.77
CA LEU A 22 -4.61 2.80 -11.48
C LEU A 22 -3.25 3.44 -11.69
N ILE A 23 -3.18 4.76 -11.55
CA ILE A 23 -1.98 5.55 -11.83
C ILE A 23 -1.57 6.38 -10.62
N ILE A 24 -0.30 6.71 -10.50
CA ILE A 24 0.20 7.67 -9.50
C ILE A 24 -0.32 9.07 -9.87
N ASN A 25 -0.98 9.73 -8.92
CA ASN A 25 -1.50 11.08 -9.09
C ASN A 25 -0.51 12.17 -8.62
N GLN A 26 -0.95 13.43 -8.63
CA GLN A 26 -0.13 14.58 -8.25
C GLN A 26 0.21 14.64 -6.75
N ASP A 27 -0.64 14.03 -5.93
CA ASP A 27 -0.40 13.83 -4.49
C ASP A 27 0.43 12.55 -4.24
N GLU A 28 1.03 12.00 -5.29
CA GLU A 28 1.93 10.86 -5.22
C GLU A 28 1.31 9.58 -4.62
N TYR A 29 0.02 9.31 -4.75
CA TYR A 29 -0.52 7.98 -4.43
C TYR A 29 -1.24 7.39 -5.63
N PHE A 30 -1.51 6.08 -5.59
CA PHE A 30 -2.21 5.42 -6.70
C PHE A 30 -3.71 5.71 -6.62
N GLU A 31 -4.29 6.12 -7.74
CA GLU A 31 -5.71 6.47 -7.81
C GLU A 31 -6.35 5.95 -9.10
N MET A 32 -7.57 5.43 -8.95
CA MET A 32 -8.55 5.27 -10.01
C MET A 32 -9.96 5.41 -9.40
N PRO A 33 -11.03 5.58 -10.19
CA PRO A 33 -12.38 5.69 -9.66
C PRO A 33 -12.73 4.54 -8.71
N GLY A 34 -12.99 4.88 -7.45
CA GLY A 34 -13.36 3.93 -6.40
C GLY A 34 -12.20 3.23 -5.69
N LEU A 35 -10.93 3.52 -6.02
CA LEU A 35 -9.76 2.95 -5.34
C LEU A 35 -8.64 3.99 -5.17
N ASN A 36 -8.16 4.13 -3.93
CA ASN A 36 -6.89 4.78 -3.63
C ASN A 36 -5.96 3.77 -2.94
N VAL A 37 -4.69 3.74 -3.34
CA VAL A 37 -3.65 2.96 -2.66
C VAL A 37 -2.56 3.91 -2.16
N MET A 38 -2.58 4.14 -0.86
CA MET A 38 -1.64 4.98 -0.13
C MET A 38 -0.40 4.16 0.19
N VAL A 39 0.77 4.56 -0.30
CA VAL A 39 2.03 3.82 -0.09
C VAL A 39 2.96 4.64 0.80
N PHE A 40 3.09 4.23 2.05
CA PHE A 40 3.89 4.84 3.13
C PHE A 40 3.60 6.34 3.31
N TYR A 41 2.35 6.72 3.11
CA TYR A 41 1.87 8.10 3.19
C TYR A 41 1.66 8.56 4.63
N ASP A 42 1.33 7.60 5.50
CA ASP A 42 0.95 7.79 6.88
C ASP A 42 1.39 6.53 7.63
N ILE A 43 2.08 6.72 8.76
CA ILE A 43 2.57 5.63 9.60
C ILE A 43 2.25 5.97 11.05
N TYR A 44 1.20 5.33 11.56
CA TYR A 44 0.80 5.31 12.96
C TYR A 44 0.58 3.85 13.42
N PRO A 45 1.67 3.14 13.73
CA PRO A 45 1.67 1.70 13.99
C PRO A 45 0.74 1.29 15.14
N GLU A 46 0.67 2.11 16.19
CA GLU A 46 -0.17 1.87 17.36
C GLU A 46 -1.67 1.91 17.04
N GLY A 47 -2.07 2.67 16.01
CA GLY A 47 -3.44 2.69 15.49
C GLY A 47 -3.70 1.70 14.36
N HIS A 48 -2.82 0.71 14.18
CA HIS A 48 -2.86 -0.23 13.05
C HIS A 48 -2.97 0.50 11.72
N GLN A 49 -2.15 1.52 11.53
CA GLN A 49 -2.18 2.37 10.36
C GLN A 49 -0.76 2.53 9.84
N GLY A 50 -0.50 2.06 8.63
CA GLY A 50 0.85 2.16 8.11
C GLY A 50 1.06 1.50 6.77
N ALA A 51 2.22 1.82 6.20
CA ALA A 51 2.86 1.18 5.05
C ALA A 51 2.02 1.11 3.76
N ILE A 52 0.95 0.32 3.68
CA ILE A 52 0.08 0.30 2.49
C ILE A 52 -1.37 0.42 2.93
N GLY A 53 -2.01 1.54 2.64
CA GLY A 53 -3.44 1.76 2.89
C GLY A 53 -4.25 1.56 1.62
N ILE A 54 -5.30 0.74 1.69
CA ILE A 54 -6.22 0.50 0.58
C ILE A 54 -7.57 1.11 0.95
N ILE A 55 -8.00 2.11 0.17
CA ILE A 55 -9.26 2.81 0.36
C ILE A 55 -10.15 2.48 -0.84
N GLN A 56 -11.29 1.84 -0.59
CA GLN A 56 -12.29 1.53 -1.59
C GLN A 56 -13.55 2.33 -1.32
N ASN A 57 -13.99 3.12 -2.31
CA ASN A 57 -15.19 3.96 -2.21
C ASN A 57 -15.24 4.80 -0.92
N GLY A 58 -14.11 5.44 -0.57
CA GLY A 58 -14.00 6.28 0.62
C GLY A 58 -13.84 5.52 1.95
N THR A 59 -13.84 4.18 1.94
CA THR A 59 -13.65 3.35 3.13
C THR A 59 -12.28 2.69 3.10
N ARG A 60 -11.48 2.86 4.16
CA ARG A 60 -10.25 2.08 4.33
C ARG A 60 -10.64 0.63 4.60
N VAL A 61 -10.25 -0.27 3.70
CA VAL A 61 -10.57 -1.71 3.76
C VAL A 61 -9.37 -2.56 4.14
N ALA A 62 -8.17 -2.05 3.91
CA ALA A 62 -6.93 -2.70 4.34
C ALA A 62 -5.86 -1.67 4.70
N THR A 63 -4.97 -2.07 5.57
CA THR A 63 -3.83 -1.27 6.02
C THR A 63 -2.75 -2.20 6.56
N ASN A 64 -1.62 -1.64 7.00
CA ASN A 64 -0.38 -2.36 7.22
C ASN A 64 0.11 -2.96 5.89
N GLY A 65 1.41 -3.15 5.72
CA GLY A 65 1.95 -3.45 4.38
C GLY A 65 3.45 -3.45 4.38
N ASP A 66 4.02 -4.00 5.45
CA ASP A 66 5.44 -4.05 5.72
C ASP A 66 5.81 -5.40 6.34
N ILE A 67 7.11 -5.63 6.50
CA ILE A 67 7.59 -6.85 7.13
C ILE A 67 7.42 -6.76 8.65
N ARG A 68 6.92 -7.84 9.23
CA ARG A 68 6.85 -8.08 10.68
C ARG A 68 7.67 -9.31 11.06
N LEU A 69 8.21 -9.27 12.27
CA LEU A 69 9.04 -10.35 12.83
C LEU A 69 8.22 -11.39 13.60
N GLU A 70 6.94 -11.11 13.82
CA GLU A 70 5.97 -11.95 14.50
C GLU A 70 4.71 -12.03 13.64
N SER A 71 4.04 -13.18 13.66
CA SER A 71 2.83 -13.40 12.85
C SER A 71 1.59 -12.70 13.42
N THR A 72 1.53 -12.54 14.74
CA THR A 72 0.39 -11.92 15.42
C THR A 72 0.72 -10.45 15.70
N PRO A 73 -0.13 -9.48 15.31
CA PRO A 73 0.12 -8.08 15.62
C PRO A 73 0.05 -7.81 17.13
N GLY A 74 0.92 -6.92 17.62
CA GLY A 74 1.00 -6.54 19.03
C GLY A 74 1.50 -5.12 19.23
N GLN A 75 1.00 -4.45 20.27
CA GLN A 75 1.18 -3.02 20.53
C GLN A 75 2.64 -2.56 20.72
N TRP A 76 3.54 -3.47 21.14
CA TRP A 76 4.93 -3.15 21.50
C TRP A 76 5.96 -3.93 20.65
N GLN A 77 5.58 -4.30 19.43
CA GLN A 77 6.42 -5.12 18.57
C GLN A 77 7.46 -4.30 17.81
N PRO A 78 8.62 -4.90 17.46
CA PRO A 78 9.56 -4.35 16.50
C PRO A 78 8.87 -4.03 15.16
N ILE A 79 9.04 -2.81 14.69
CA ILE A 79 8.57 -2.38 13.36
C ILE A 79 9.78 -1.94 12.53
N PRO A 80 9.72 -1.99 11.20
CA PRO A 80 10.83 -1.50 10.40
C PRO A 80 10.99 0.02 10.59
N LYS A 81 12.23 0.48 10.62
CA LYS A 81 12.52 1.88 10.30
C LYS A 81 12.22 2.12 8.84
N VAL A 82 11.38 3.11 8.58
CA VAL A 82 11.01 3.51 7.22
C VAL A 82 11.98 4.58 6.72
N GLY A 83 12.52 4.35 5.53
CA GLY A 83 13.39 5.28 4.83
C GLY A 83 12.61 6.25 3.94
N GLU A 84 13.32 6.80 2.96
CA GLU A 84 12.73 7.71 1.99
C GLU A 84 11.77 6.99 1.04
N ARG A 85 10.65 7.65 0.76
CA ARG A 85 9.67 7.25 -0.24
C ARG A 85 10.07 7.84 -1.59
N LYS A 86 10.25 6.97 -2.60
CA LYS A 86 10.70 7.34 -3.95
C LYS A 86 9.62 7.02 -4.98
N ILE A 87 9.36 7.96 -5.88
CA ILE A 87 8.24 7.92 -6.81
C ILE A 87 8.83 7.87 -8.22
N PHE A 88 8.36 6.92 -9.02
CA PHE A 88 8.78 6.71 -10.41
C PHE A 88 7.54 6.68 -11.30
N PRO A 89 6.97 7.85 -11.65
CA PRO A 89 5.74 7.92 -12.44
C PRO A 89 5.85 7.23 -13.80
N GLU A 90 7.03 7.26 -14.42
CA GLU A 90 7.33 6.61 -15.69
C GLU A 90 7.18 5.08 -15.64
N ASN A 91 7.36 4.49 -14.47
CA ASN A 91 7.19 3.05 -14.22
C ASN A 91 5.89 2.75 -13.46
N ASN A 92 5.11 3.79 -13.15
CA ASN A 92 3.96 3.71 -12.25
C ASN A 92 4.31 2.99 -10.94
N GLU A 93 5.47 3.32 -10.35
CA GLU A 93 6.06 2.65 -9.19
C GLU A 93 6.27 3.63 -8.01
N ILE A 94 5.96 3.17 -6.80
CA ILE A 94 6.40 3.78 -5.54
C ILE A 94 7.30 2.78 -4.82
N ARG A 95 8.50 3.22 -4.40
CA ARG A 95 9.50 2.39 -3.72
C ARG A 95 9.87 2.99 -2.37
N VAL A 96 9.97 2.14 -1.36
CA VAL A 96 10.34 2.53 0.00
C VAL A 96 11.35 1.54 0.56
N LYS A 97 12.48 2.06 1.05
CA LYS A 97 13.46 1.23 1.76
C LYS A 97 13.09 1.13 3.24
N CYS A 98 13.12 -0.07 3.78
CA CYS A 98 12.83 -0.36 5.17
C CYS A 98 14.00 -1.14 5.78
N THR A 99 14.26 -0.92 7.07
CA THR A 99 15.40 -1.52 7.76
C THR A 99 15.03 -1.96 9.18
N PHE A 100 15.59 -3.09 9.61
CA PHE A 100 15.62 -3.50 11.01
C PHE A 100 17.07 -3.48 11.52
N PRO A 101 17.31 -3.04 12.78
CA PRO A 101 16.34 -2.46 13.71
C PRO A 101 16.02 -0.98 13.40
N ASP A 102 14.97 -0.44 14.01
CA ASP A 102 14.84 1.00 14.18
C ASP A 102 15.58 1.47 15.43
N GLU A 103 16.79 1.97 15.22
CA GLU A 103 17.66 2.49 16.29
C GLU A 103 17.04 3.66 17.06
N SER A 104 16.05 4.38 16.51
CA SER A 104 15.37 5.44 17.25
C SER A 104 14.43 4.88 18.33
N ARG A 105 13.95 3.64 18.17
CA ARG A 105 13.00 2.97 19.07
C ARG A 105 13.65 1.86 19.90
N ASN A 106 14.76 1.29 19.43
CA ASN A 106 15.43 0.18 20.09
C ASN A 106 15.91 0.55 21.50
N ARG A 107 15.26 -0.02 22.52
CA ARG A 107 15.56 0.21 23.95
C ARG A 107 15.54 1.69 24.37
N LYS A 108 14.73 2.51 23.69
CA LYS A 108 14.60 3.96 23.91
C LYS A 108 13.15 4.35 24.21
N GLY A 109 12.96 5.45 24.93
CA GLY A 109 11.65 6.00 25.28
C GLY A 109 11.06 5.43 26.58
N HIS A 110 9.83 5.85 26.90
CA HIS A 110 9.11 5.42 28.11
C HIS A 110 8.62 3.96 28.03
N THR A 111 8.27 3.52 26.81
CA THR A 111 7.91 2.13 26.52
C THR A 111 8.90 1.55 25.50
N PRO A 112 10.07 1.07 25.95
CA PRO A 112 11.13 0.63 25.05
C PRO A 112 10.72 -0.62 24.28
N ILE A 113 10.92 -0.59 22.96
CA ILE A 113 10.78 -1.78 22.11
C ILE A 113 12.13 -2.47 22.03
N CYS A 114 12.16 -3.78 22.29
CA CYS A 114 13.36 -4.60 22.17
C CYS A 114 13.40 -5.23 20.78
N TYR A 115 14.37 -4.83 19.96
CA TYR A 115 14.60 -5.48 18.67
C TYR A 115 15.45 -6.75 18.88
N PRO A 116 15.15 -7.85 18.16
CA PRO A 116 16.01 -9.01 18.14
C PRO A 116 17.33 -8.69 17.42
N ASP A 117 18.33 -9.56 17.57
CA ASP A 117 19.58 -9.48 16.81
C ASP A 117 19.37 -9.93 15.36
N LEU A 118 18.66 -9.10 14.60
CA LEU A 118 18.38 -9.27 13.19
C LEU A 118 18.58 -7.94 12.48
N ASN A 119 19.68 -7.83 11.75
CA ASN A 119 20.00 -6.68 10.93
C ASN A 119 19.74 -7.00 9.46
N PHE A 120 18.68 -6.45 8.90
CA PHE A 120 18.41 -6.61 7.47
C PHE A 120 17.64 -5.42 6.90
N SER A 121 17.75 -5.30 5.58
CA SER A 121 17.16 -4.23 4.80
C SER A 121 16.38 -4.84 3.65
N TYR A 122 15.29 -4.18 3.28
CA TYR A 122 14.46 -4.59 2.16
C TYR A 122 13.81 -3.38 1.51
N ASN A 123 13.37 -3.55 0.27
CA ASN A 123 12.59 -2.56 -0.45
C ASN A 123 11.17 -3.07 -0.63
N VAL A 124 10.20 -2.21 -0.37
CA VAL A 124 8.81 -2.42 -0.80
C VAL A 124 8.62 -1.63 -2.08
N HIS A 125 8.24 -2.33 -3.14
CA HIS A 125 7.87 -1.76 -4.42
C HIS A 125 6.38 -1.96 -4.62
N VAL A 126 5.68 -0.91 -5.00
CA VAL A 126 4.27 -0.98 -5.37
C VAL A 126 4.14 -0.45 -6.78
N PHE A 127 3.61 -1.28 -7.68
CA PHE A 127 3.39 -0.93 -9.08
C PHE A 127 1.90 -0.86 -9.35
N GLY A 128 1.43 0.17 -10.06
CA GLY A 128 0.10 0.16 -10.66
C GLY A 128 0.13 -0.56 -12.01
N GLU A 129 -0.72 -1.56 -12.20
CA GLU A 129 -0.77 -2.44 -13.37
C GLU A 129 -2.19 -2.53 -13.92
N GLY A 130 -2.54 -1.66 -14.87
CA GLY A 130 -3.91 -1.53 -15.35
C GLY A 130 -4.85 -1.22 -14.18
N LYS A 131 -5.79 -2.12 -13.87
CA LYS A 131 -6.76 -1.96 -12.76
C LYS A 131 -6.32 -2.64 -11.45
N LYS A 132 -5.07 -3.05 -11.37
CA LYS A 132 -4.50 -3.77 -10.23
C LYS A 132 -3.28 -3.03 -9.74
N PHE A 133 -2.78 -3.44 -8.59
CA PHE A 133 -1.43 -3.11 -8.18
C PHE A 133 -0.72 -4.38 -7.73
N ARG A 134 0.61 -4.34 -7.80
CA ARG A 134 1.47 -5.43 -7.38
C ARG A 134 2.45 -4.92 -6.34
N VAL A 135 2.49 -5.61 -5.21
CA VAL A 135 3.47 -5.36 -4.14
C VAL A 135 4.60 -6.37 -4.29
N VAL A 136 5.84 -5.89 -4.33
CA VAL A 136 7.04 -6.72 -4.32
C VAL A 136 7.86 -6.33 -3.10
N VAL A 137 8.26 -7.35 -2.34
CA VAL A 137 9.15 -7.21 -1.19
C VAL A 137 10.49 -7.80 -1.59
N ASP A 138 11.48 -6.93 -1.80
CA ASP A 138 12.81 -7.31 -2.22
C ASP A 138 13.80 -7.23 -1.06
N LEU A 139 14.27 -8.39 -0.59
CA LEU A 139 15.23 -8.46 0.51
C LEU A 139 16.65 -8.24 -0.03
N GLU A 140 17.41 -7.30 0.55
CA GLU A 140 18.78 -7.04 0.09
C GLU A 140 19.71 -8.25 0.31
N LYS A 141 19.40 -9.09 1.28
CA LYS A 141 20.09 -10.34 1.59
C LYS A 141 19.09 -11.41 2.00
N PRO A 142 19.39 -12.70 1.77
CA PRO A 142 18.58 -13.79 2.31
C PRO A 142 18.43 -13.68 3.83
N LEU A 143 17.26 -14.06 4.34
CA LEU A 143 17.05 -14.15 5.79
C LEU A 143 17.93 -15.24 6.40
N PRO A 144 18.44 -15.04 7.63
CA PRO A 144 19.06 -16.13 8.38
C PRO A 144 18.09 -17.28 8.59
N LYS A 145 18.60 -18.51 8.67
CA LYS A 145 17.78 -19.74 8.67
C LYS A 145 16.74 -19.75 9.81
N GLU A 146 17.10 -19.23 10.96
CA GLU A 146 16.27 -19.16 12.16
C GLU A 146 15.07 -18.19 12.06
N TRP A 147 15.06 -17.33 11.02
CA TRP A 147 13.98 -16.37 10.72
C TRP A 147 13.04 -16.83 9.61
N ILE A 148 13.41 -17.89 8.87
CA ILE A 148 12.55 -18.48 7.84
C ILE A 148 11.27 -19.02 8.49
N GLY A 149 10.12 -18.61 7.97
CA GLY A 149 8.80 -18.99 8.50
C GLY A 149 8.31 -18.15 9.68
N LYS A 150 9.12 -17.22 10.20
CA LYS A 150 8.72 -16.26 11.25
C LYS A 150 8.46 -14.88 10.69
N VAL A 151 9.34 -14.43 9.80
CA VAL A 151 9.22 -13.14 9.12
C VAL A 151 8.10 -13.22 8.10
N GLY A 152 7.17 -12.26 8.16
CA GLY A 152 6.01 -12.20 7.28
C GLY A 152 5.75 -10.79 6.78
N PHE A 153 5.14 -10.68 5.60
CA PHE A 153 4.57 -9.42 5.13
C PHE A 153 3.14 -9.32 5.68
N ASN A 154 2.89 -8.33 6.55
CA ASN A 154 1.60 -8.18 7.21
C ASN A 154 0.76 -7.12 6.50
N LEU A 155 -0.36 -7.55 5.91
CA LEU A 155 -1.40 -6.71 5.34
C LEU A 155 -2.71 -7.07 6.04
N GLU A 156 -3.25 -6.14 6.80
CA GLU A 156 -4.44 -6.33 7.61
C GLU A 156 -5.68 -5.87 6.84
N LEU A 157 -6.65 -6.75 6.71
CA LEU A 157 -7.97 -6.41 6.19
C LEU A 157 -8.82 -5.88 7.35
N PHE A 158 -9.14 -4.60 7.30
CA PHE A 158 -9.93 -3.94 8.34
C PHE A 158 -11.02 -3.06 7.73
N PRO A 159 -12.07 -3.65 7.15
CA PRO A 159 -13.25 -2.92 6.69
C PRO A 159 -14.07 -2.46 7.91
N ALA A 160 -13.82 -1.25 8.41
CA ALA A 160 -14.43 -0.72 9.63
C ALA A 160 -15.96 -0.85 9.65
N MET A 161 -16.64 -0.74 8.50
CA MET A 161 -18.10 -0.94 8.41
C MET A 161 -18.59 -2.34 8.82
N LEU A 162 -17.71 -3.34 8.88
CA LEU A 162 -18.03 -4.70 9.31
C LEU A 162 -17.74 -4.95 10.81
N PHE A 163 -17.13 -3.99 11.49
CA PHE A 163 -16.81 -4.05 12.92
C PHE A 163 -17.62 -2.96 13.63
N GLY A 164 -18.68 -3.38 14.34
CA GLY A 164 -19.66 -2.50 14.99
C GLY A 164 -19.15 -1.76 16.22
#